data_AF-A0A0A9D2P4-F1
#
_entry.id   AF-A0A0A9D2P4-F1
#
_cell.length_a   1.000
_cell.length_b   1.000
_cell.length_c   1.000
_cell.angle_alpha   90.00
_cell.angle_beta   90.00
_cell.angle_gamma   90.00
#
_symmetry.space_group_name_H-M   'P 1'
#
loop_
_entity.id
_entity.type
_entity.pdbx_description
1 polymer ?
#
loop_
_entity_poly.entity_id
_entity_poly.type
_entity_poly.pdbx_seq_one_letter_code
_entity_poly.pdbx_strand_id
1 'polypeptide(L)'
;MSEEVQSGAKTEAANIKQIPPKQVVDYSKLFFSVFSVLQKLGADDRPEVRNSAVRTLFQTLSTHGQKLSKSMWEDCLWLYVFPMLEHVSHLASTSSRDEWHGKELGTRAGKAVHMLIHHSRNTAQKQWDETIVLVLGGIARLLRSFFSFPPAIEQIFFWLGAFA
;
A
#
# COMPACT_ATOMS: atom_id res chain seq x y z
N MET A 1 -7.09 -76.54 28.43
CA MET A 1 -8.01 -76.14 29.50
C MET A 1 -7.53 -74.75 29.91
N SER A 2 -7.89 -73.68 29.17
CA SER A 2 -9.23 -73.01 29.12
C SER A 2 -9.60 -72.50 30.52
N GLU A 3 -9.89 -71.24 30.85
CA GLU A 3 -10.21 -69.97 30.16
C GLU A 3 -10.05 -68.78 31.17
N GLU A 4 -10.18 -67.55 30.66
CA GLU A 4 -10.20 -66.16 31.22
C GLU A 4 -10.94 -65.93 32.58
N VAL A 5 -10.80 -64.82 33.34
CA VAL A 5 -11.27 -63.42 33.05
C VAL A 5 -10.74 -62.36 34.07
N GLN A 6 -10.45 -61.16 33.51
CA GLN A 6 -10.32 -59.76 34.00
C GLN A 6 -10.22 -59.38 35.50
N SER A 7 -9.38 -58.37 35.80
CA SER A 7 -9.83 -56.96 35.99
C SER A 7 -8.77 -56.08 36.69
N GLY A 8 -8.51 -54.87 36.18
CA GLY A 8 -7.92 -53.80 37.01
C GLY A 8 -6.83 -52.94 36.38
N ALA A 9 -7.03 -52.40 35.17
CA ALA A 9 -6.22 -51.31 34.65
C ALA A 9 -6.48 -50.02 35.44
N LYS A 10 -5.42 -49.33 35.90
CA LYS A 10 -5.47 -47.91 36.22
C LYS A 10 -4.35 -47.18 35.49
N THR A 11 -4.76 -46.64 34.35
CA THR A 11 -4.08 -45.69 33.48
C THR A 11 -3.80 -44.40 34.24
N GLU A 12 -2.53 -44.06 34.43
CA GLU A 12 -2.12 -42.71 34.88
C GLU A 12 -2.07 -41.81 33.64
N ALA A 13 -3.21 -41.15 33.39
CA ALA A 13 -3.39 -40.27 32.24
C ALA A 13 -2.49 -39.03 32.38
N ALA A 14 -1.57 -38.90 31.42
CA ALA A 14 -0.76 -37.72 31.19
C ALA A 14 -1.64 -36.45 31.12
N ASN A 15 -1.44 -35.55 32.07
CA ASN A 15 -1.99 -34.20 32.04
C ASN A 15 -1.16 -33.34 31.07
N ILE A 16 -1.36 -33.56 29.77
CA ILE A 16 -0.89 -32.65 28.73
C ILE A 16 -1.83 -31.44 28.78
N LYS A 17 -1.39 -30.37 29.43
CA LYS A 17 -2.02 -29.04 29.36
C LYS A 17 -2.17 -28.69 27.88
N GLN A 18 -3.39 -28.79 27.36
CA GLN A 18 -3.73 -28.32 26.02
C GLN A 18 -3.50 -26.81 25.98
N ILE A 19 -2.40 -26.40 25.35
CA ILE A 19 -2.15 -25.03 24.96
C ILE A 19 -3.25 -24.71 23.93
N PRO A 20 -4.07 -23.67 24.13
CA PRO A 20 -5.13 -23.32 23.18
C PRO A 20 -4.50 -23.13 21.79
N PRO A 21 -5.13 -23.62 20.71
CA PRO A 21 -4.59 -23.50 19.37
C PRO A 21 -4.35 -22.02 19.10
N LYS A 22 -3.08 -21.66 18.92
CA LYS A 22 -2.65 -20.29 18.63
C LYS A 22 -3.40 -19.88 17.36
N GLN A 23 -4.34 -18.95 17.50
CA GLN A 23 -5.21 -18.52 16.40
C GLN A 23 -4.32 -18.10 15.22
N VAL A 24 -4.30 -18.92 14.17
CA VAL A 24 -3.42 -18.69 13.02
C VAL A 24 -4.04 -17.55 12.23
N VAL A 25 -3.43 -16.37 12.31
CA VAL A 25 -3.85 -15.21 11.52
C VAL A 25 -3.54 -15.49 10.05
N ASP A 26 -4.55 -15.36 9.20
CA ASP A 26 -4.39 -15.41 7.74
C ASP A 26 -3.73 -14.10 7.28
N TYR A 27 -2.40 -14.11 7.21
CA TYR A 27 -1.60 -12.96 6.83
C TYR A 27 -1.97 -12.43 5.45
N SER A 28 -2.36 -13.30 4.52
CA SER A 28 -2.73 -12.91 3.15
C SER A 28 -3.98 -12.05 3.14
N LYS A 29 -5.03 -12.48 3.84
CA LYS A 29 -6.25 -11.68 3.99
C LYS A 29 -6.00 -10.35 4.70
N LEU A 30 -5.13 -10.36 5.71
CA LEU A 30 -4.76 -9.14 6.43
C LEU A 30 -4.06 -8.14 5.49
N PHE A 31 -3.05 -8.58 4.72
CA PHE A 31 -2.34 -7.73 3.77
C PHE A 31 -3.27 -7.12 2.73
N PHE A 32 -4.13 -7.93 2.12
CA PHE A 32 -5.09 -7.45 1.13
C PHE A 32 -6.08 -6.45 1.72
N SER A 33 -6.56 -6.69 2.93
CA SER A 33 -7.47 -5.76 3.62
C SER A 33 -6.79 -4.41 3.88
N VAL A 34 -5.56 -4.44 4.41
CA VAL A 34 -4.77 -3.23 4.69
C VAL A 34 -4.45 -2.47 3.40
N PHE A 35 -3.99 -3.17 2.36
CA PHE A 35 -3.63 -2.53 1.09
C PHE A 35 -4.84 -1.94 0.37
N SER A 36 -6.02 -2.58 0.46
CA SER A 36 -7.26 -1.99 -0.08
C SER A 36 -7.58 -0.65 0.58
N VAL A 37 -7.43 -0.54 1.90
CA VAL A 37 -7.69 0.72 2.62
C VAL A 37 -6.62 1.77 2.27
N LEU A 38 -5.34 1.41 2.29
CA LEU A 38 -4.26 2.34 1.98
C LEU A 38 -4.32 2.85 0.53
N GLN A 39 -4.73 1.99 -0.41
CA GLN A 39 -4.94 2.38 -1.80
C GLN A 39 -6.03 3.44 -1.94
N LYS A 40 -7.18 3.26 -1.27
CA LYS A 40 -8.26 4.25 -1.26
C LYS A 40 -7.81 5.57 -0.65
N LEU A 41 -7.08 5.52 0.46
CA LEU A 41 -6.54 6.71 1.12
C LEU A 41 -5.45 7.41 0.30
N GLY A 42 -4.76 6.69 -0.59
CA GLY A 42 -3.79 7.27 -1.52
C GLY A 42 -4.38 8.28 -2.52
N ALA A 43 -5.71 8.35 -2.63
CA ALA A 43 -6.45 9.31 -3.43
C ALA A 43 -7.19 10.38 -2.60
N ASP A 44 -6.90 10.50 -1.29
CA ASP A 44 -7.53 11.52 -0.44
C ASP A 44 -7.09 12.93 -0.85
N ASP A 45 -8.03 13.88 -0.87
CA ASP A 45 -7.79 15.28 -1.24
C ASP A 45 -6.78 15.99 -0.31
N ARG A 46 -6.58 15.50 0.91
CA ARG A 46 -5.63 16.07 1.87
C ARG A 46 -4.23 15.46 1.68
N PRO A 47 -3.19 16.24 1.35
CA PRO A 47 -1.84 15.73 1.07
C PRO A 47 -1.26 14.89 2.18
N GLU A 48 -1.50 15.27 3.43
CA GLU A 48 -0.99 14.57 4.61
C GLU A 48 -1.55 13.14 4.72
N VAL A 49 -2.83 12.95 4.35
CA VAL A 49 -3.51 11.66 4.41
C VAL A 49 -3.01 10.75 3.30
N ARG A 50 -3.05 11.20 2.05
CA ARG A 50 -2.60 10.39 0.91
C ARG A 50 -1.11 10.05 0.98
N ASN A 51 -0.26 11.02 1.35
CA ASN A 51 1.18 10.79 1.46
C ASN A 51 1.50 9.81 2.58
N SER A 52 0.80 9.88 3.71
CA SER A 52 0.94 8.91 4.79
C SER A 52 0.52 7.49 4.35
N ALA A 53 -0.60 7.37 3.63
CA ALA A 53 -1.08 6.10 3.13
C ALA A 53 -0.11 5.46 2.13
N VAL A 54 0.36 6.23 1.13
CA VAL A 54 1.36 5.80 0.14
C VAL A 54 2.64 5.33 0.84
N ARG A 55 3.19 6.15 1.76
CA ARG A 55 4.41 5.78 2.50
C ARG A 55 4.21 4.50 3.30
N THR A 56 3.08 4.37 3.98
CA THR A 56 2.75 3.19 4.79
C THR A 56 2.64 1.94 3.93
N LEU A 57 2.00 2.01 2.76
CA LEU A 57 1.87 0.87 1.85
C LEU A 57 3.25 0.38 1.38
N PHE A 58 4.06 1.28 0.84
CA PHE A 58 5.39 0.91 0.34
C PHE A 58 6.34 0.48 1.45
N GLN A 59 6.26 1.08 2.64
CA GLN A 59 7.04 0.67 3.80
C GLN A 59 6.65 -0.74 4.25
N THR A 60 5.35 -1.03 4.32
CA THR A 60 4.82 -2.34 4.70
C THR A 60 5.29 -3.43 3.73
N LEU A 61 5.18 -3.18 2.41
CA LEU A 61 5.69 -4.08 1.38
C LEU A 61 7.21 -4.23 1.46
N SER A 62 7.95 -3.16 1.72
CA SER A 62 9.41 -3.22 1.85
C SER A 62 9.85 -4.05 3.07
N THR A 63 9.15 -3.91 4.20
CA THR A 63 9.49 -4.59 5.46
C THR A 63 9.06 -6.05 5.47
N HIS A 64 7.89 -6.37 4.91
CA HIS A 64 7.32 -7.71 4.99
C HIS A 64 7.33 -8.49 3.67
N GLY A 65 7.79 -7.88 2.58
CA GLY A 65 7.77 -8.45 1.24
C GLY A 65 8.51 -9.78 1.09
N GLN A 66 9.52 -10.05 1.92
CA GLN A 66 10.24 -11.33 1.91
C GLN A 66 9.37 -12.52 2.37
N LYS A 67 8.25 -12.24 3.04
CA LYS A 67 7.29 -13.25 3.51
C LYS A 67 6.18 -13.54 2.50
N LEU A 68 6.09 -12.76 1.43
CA LEU A 68 5.05 -12.92 0.42
C LEU A 68 5.46 -14.00 -0.57
N SER A 69 4.53 -14.88 -0.94
CA SER A 69 4.72 -15.81 -2.05
C SER A 69 4.77 -15.05 -3.37
N LYS A 70 5.23 -15.74 -4.44
CA LYS A 70 5.22 -15.17 -5.80
C LYS A 70 3.82 -14.72 -6.25
N SER A 71 2.81 -15.56 -6.05
CA SER A 71 1.42 -15.22 -6.41
C SER A 71 0.91 -14.02 -5.63
N MET A 72 1.23 -13.92 -4.33
CA MET A 72 0.86 -12.76 -3.53
C MET A 72 1.57 -11.49 -3.99
N TRP A 73 2.82 -11.59 -4.45
CA TRP A 73 3.54 -10.46 -5.05
C TRP A 73 2.89 -9.99 -6.34
N GLU A 74 2.51 -10.91 -7.23
CA GLU A 74 1.77 -10.61 -8.45
C GLU A 74 0.45 -9.89 -8.10
N ASP A 75 -0.34 -10.43 -7.17
CA ASP A 75 -1.57 -9.78 -6.70
C ASP A 75 -1.30 -8.39 -6.09
N CYS A 76 -0.24 -8.24 -5.29
CA CYS A 76 0.15 -6.96 -4.70
C CYS A 76 0.45 -5.91 -5.78
N LEU A 77 1.19 -6.30 -6.81
CA LEU A 77 1.56 -5.41 -7.91
C LEU A 77 0.35 -5.03 -8.76
N TRP A 78 -0.40 -6.03 -9.23
CA TRP A 78 -1.49 -5.84 -10.19
C TRP A 78 -2.75 -5.23 -9.58
N LEU A 79 -3.09 -5.59 -8.34
CA LEU A 79 -4.33 -5.11 -7.71
C LEU A 79 -4.14 -3.81 -6.92
N TYR A 80 -2.93 -3.55 -6.42
CA TYR A 80 -2.70 -2.43 -5.51
C TYR A 80 -1.68 -1.41 -6.00
N VAL A 81 -0.45 -1.85 -6.33
CA VAL A 81 0.66 -0.92 -6.65
C VAL A 81 0.46 -0.22 -7.99
N PHE A 82 0.21 -0.97 -9.07
CA PHE A 82 0.03 -0.36 -10.39
C PHE A 82 -1.25 0.47 -10.49
N PRO A 83 -2.42 0.00 -9.99
CA PRO A 83 -3.61 0.85 -10.00
C PRO A 83 -3.46 2.10 -9.13
N MET A 84 -2.70 2.05 -8.02
CA MET A 84 -2.36 3.25 -7.25
C MET A 84 -1.55 4.24 -8.09
N LEU A 85 -0.53 3.77 -8.80
CA LEU A 85 0.28 4.63 -9.68
C LEU A 85 -0.59 5.27 -10.75
N GLU A 86 -1.42 4.49 -11.44
CA GLU A 86 -2.32 4.99 -12.48
C GLU A 86 -3.27 6.04 -11.92
N HIS A 87 -3.92 5.77 -10.79
CA HIS A 87 -4.88 6.68 -10.20
C HIS A 87 -4.24 7.99 -9.72
N VAL A 88 -3.11 7.93 -9.01
CA VAL A 88 -2.38 9.13 -8.56
C VAL A 88 -1.84 9.91 -9.76
N SER A 89 -1.37 9.24 -10.82
CA SER A 89 -0.91 9.90 -12.04
C SER A 89 -2.05 10.62 -12.76
N HIS A 90 -3.23 10.01 -12.81
CA HIS A 90 -4.42 10.63 -13.37
C HIS A 90 -4.83 11.88 -12.58
N LEU A 91 -4.93 11.77 -11.25
CA LEU A 91 -5.25 12.90 -10.37
C LEU A 91 -4.23 14.02 -10.46
N ALA A 92 -2.94 13.68 -10.55
CA ALA A 92 -1.91 14.66 -10.86
C ALA A 92 -2.21 15.35 -12.18
N SER A 93 -2.33 14.63 -13.29
CA SER A 93 -2.50 15.23 -14.62
C SER A 93 -3.77 16.09 -14.81
N THR A 94 -4.83 15.83 -14.03
CA THR A 94 -6.13 16.49 -14.14
C THR A 94 -6.33 17.60 -13.09
N SER A 95 -5.41 17.72 -12.13
CA SER A 95 -5.55 18.69 -11.06
C SER A 95 -5.32 20.14 -11.53
N SER A 96 -6.03 21.07 -10.89
CA SER A 96 -5.95 22.47 -11.27
C SER A 96 -4.55 23.04 -11.01
N ARG A 97 -4.09 23.81 -11.99
CA ARG A 97 -2.88 24.64 -11.93
C ARG A 97 -3.19 26.05 -11.45
N ASP A 98 -4.46 26.35 -11.18
CA ASP A 98 -4.90 27.67 -10.78
C ASP A 98 -4.32 28.01 -9.41
N GLU A 99 -3.64 29.15 -9.36
CA GLU A 99 -3.26 29.77 -8.12
C GLU A 99 -4.52 30.38 -7.50
N TRP A 100 -4.85 30.05 -6.25
CA TRP A 100 -6.01 30.64 -5.57
C TRP A 100 -5.88 32.17 -5.59
N HIS A 101 -6.71 32.84 -6.39
CA HIS A 101 -6.75 34.29 -6.40
C HIS A 101 -7.36 34.75 -5.07
N GLY A 102 -6.55 35.45 -4.27
CA GLY A 102 -6.92 35.86 -2.92
C GLY A 102 -8.32 36.47 -2.86
N LYS A 103 -9.16 35.97 -1.94
CA LYS A 103 -10.45 36.57 -1.61
C LYS A 103 -10.26 38.07 -1.33
N GLU A 104 -11.10 38.93 -1.90
CA GLU A 104 -11.16 40.35 -1.55
C GLU A 104 -11.38 40.48 -0.04
N LEU A 105 -10.40 41.06 0.65
CA LEU A 105 -10.45 41.25 2.10
C LEU A 105 -11.23 42.50 2.50
N GLY A 106 -11.46 43.41 1.54
CA GLY A 106 -12.20 44.64 1.73
C GLY A 106 -11.69 45.75 0.82
N THR A 107 -12.12 46.98 1.06
CA THR A 107 -11.76 48.15 0.25
C THR A 107 -11.00 49.16 1.10
N ARG A 108 -9.82 49.60 0.66
CA ARG A 108 -9.06 50.70 1.30
C ARG A 108 -8.96 51.85 0.31
N ALA A 109 -9.46 53.03 0.69
CA ALA A 109 -9.46 54.24 -0.16
C ALA A 109 -10.09 54.02 -1.56
N GLY A 110 -11.19 53.26 -1.63
CA GLY A 110 -11.90 52.97 -2.89
C GLY A 110 -11.24 51.92 -3.79
N LYS A 111 -10.11 51.32 -3.37
CA LYS A 111 -9.45 50.22 -4.09
C LYS A 111 -9.64 48.90 -3.35
N ALA A 112 -9.99 47.84 -4.08
CA ALA A 112 -10.08 46.49 -3.53
C ALA A 112 -8.72 46.04 -3.01
N VAL A 113 -8.68 45.57 -1.77
CA VAL A 113 -7.50 44.99 -1.12
C VAL A 113 -7.63 43.49 -1.21
N HIS A 114 -6.79 42.89 -2.05
CA HIS A 114 -6.65 41.44 -2.15
C HIS A 114 -5.51 40.98 -1.27
N MET A 115 -5.66 39.81 -0.67
CA MET A 115 -4.52 39.14 -0.03
C MET A 115 -3.54 38.70 -1.12
N LEU A 116 -2.38 39.33 -1.19
CA LEU A 116 -1.25 38.88 -2.00
C LEU A 116 -0.63 37.66 -1.33
N ILE A 117 -1.26 36.51 -1.49
CA ILE A 117 -0.65 35.25 -1.11
C ILE A 117 0.12 34.73 -2.33
N HIS A 118 1.40 34.43 -2.12
CA HIS A 118 2.32 33.92 -3.14
C HIS A 118 2.04 32.42 -3.40
N HIS A 119 0.89 32.10 -3.99
CA HIS A 119 0.39 30.73 -4.19
C HIS A 119 1.12 29.93 -5.26
N SER A 120 2.15 30.49 -5.92
CA SER A 120 2.91 29.72 -6.91
C SER A 120 3.51 28.42 -6.38
N ARG A 121 3.55 28.21 -5.06
CA ARG A 121 4.03 26.97 -4.43
C ARG A 121 2.97 25.94 -4.05
N ASN A 122 1.67 26.24 -4.09
CA ASN A 122 0.67 25.38 -3.43
C ASN A 122 -0.53 24.99 -4.31
N THR A 123 -0.35 24.95 -5.63
CA THR A 123 -1.40 24.43 -6.53
C THR A 123 -1.68 22.96 -6.23
N ALA A 124 -2.91 22.51 -6.48
CA ALA A 124 -3.29 21.11 -6.32
C ALA A 124 -2.34 20.19 -7.13
N GLN A 125 -1.98 20.63 -8.34
CA GLN A 125 -0.97 19.98 -9.18
C GLN A 125 0.34 19.68 -8.45
N LYS A 126 0.93 20.67 -7.78
CA LYS A 126 2.22 20.47 -7.11
C LYS A 126 2.14 19.46 -5.96
N GLN A 127 1.00 19.41 -5.28
CA GLN A 127 0.80 18.44 -4.19
C GLN A 127 0.59 17.02 -4.73
N TRP A 128 -0.10 16.87 -5.85
CA TRP A 128 -0.21 15.57 -6.53
C TRP A 128 1.11 15.15 -7.17
N ASP A 129 1.90 16.09 -7.70
CA ASP A 129 3.26 15.85 -8.19
C ASP A 129 4.19 15.36 -7.06
N GLU A 130 4.04 15.87 -5.84
CA GLU A 130 4.75 15.31 -4.69
C GLU A 130 4.29 13.87 -4.41
N THR A 131 2.99 13.61 -4.50
CA THR A 131 2.42 12.28 -4.25
C THR A 131 2.92 11.25 -5.25
N ILE A 132 2.94 11.57 -6.56
CA ILE A 132 3.44 10.67 -7.60
C ILE A 132 4.93 10.36 -7.41
N VAL A 133 5.73 11.32 -6.95
CA VAL A 133 7.15 11.09 -6.60
C VAL A 133 7.28 10.06 -5.48
N LEU A 134 6.39 10.09 -4.47
CA LEU A 134 6.39 9.08 -3.41
C LEU A 134 6.02 7.69 -3.92
N VAL A 135 5.04 7.58 -4.81
CA VAL A 135 4.64 6.31 -5.43
C VAL A 135 5.79 5.74 -6.26
N LEU A 136 6.35 6.54 -7.17
CA LEU A 136 7.47 6.13 -8.03
C LEU A 136 8.70 5.74 -7.21
N GLY A 137 9.05 6.52 -6.18
CA GLY A 137 10.13 6.19 -5.25
C GLY A 137 9.86 4.94 -4.42
N GLY A 138 8.59 4.66 -4.11
CA GLY A 138 8.13 3.41 -3.53
C GLY A 138 8.39 2.23 -4.46
N ILE A 139 7.91 2.31 -5.70
CA ILE A 139 8.07 1.27 -6.72
C ILE A 139 9.55 0.99 -6.99
N ALA A 140 10.35 2.03 -7.20
CA ALA A 140 11.79 1.88 -7.44
C ALA A 140 12.50 1.13 -6.29
N ARG A 141 12.10 1.39 -5.03
CA ARG A 141 12.62 0.65 -3.88
C ARG A 141 12.20 -0.81 -3.89
N LEU A 142 10.94 -1.11 -4.20
CA LEU A 142 10.46 -2.50 -4.30
C LEU A 142 11.19 -3.25 -5.42
N LEU A 143 11.30 -2.65 -6.61
CA LEU A 143 12.03 -3.22 -7.74
C LEU A 143 13.49 -3.53 -7.38
N ARG A 144 14.18 -2.58 -6.76
CA ARG A 144 15.55 -2.80 -6.30
C ARG A 144 15.65 -3.91 -5.26
N SER A 145 14.74 -3.97 -4.30
CA SER A 145 14.82 -4.89 -3.16
C SER A 145 14.38 -6.32 -3.47
N PHE A 146 13.40 -6.50 -4.35
CA PHE A 146 12.79 -7.82 -4.61
C PHE A 146 12.95 -8.29 -6.05
N PHE A 147 13.25 -7.38 -6.98
CA PHE A 147 13.38 -7.64 -8.41
C PHE A 147 14.77 -7.29 -8.95
N SER A 148 15.79 -7.26 -8.09
CA SER A 148 17.17 -7.02 -8.51
C SER A 148 17.56 -7.99 -9.63
N PHE A 149 17.90 -7.39 -10.76
CA PHE A 149 18.25 -7.96 -12.05
C PHE A 149 19.18 -9.20 -11.95
N PRO A 150 18.77 -10.37 -12.47
CA PRO A 150 19.71 -11.23 -13.19
C PRO A 150 20.07 -10.54 -14.52
N PRO A 151 21.23 -10.83 -15.14
CA PRO A 151 21.49 -10.42 -16.52
C PRO A 151 20.56 -11.20 -17.47
N ALA A 152 19.29 -10.82 -17.54
CA ALA A 152 18.32 -11.37 -18.47
C ALA A 152 17.11 -10.42 -18.56
N ILE A 153 17.31 -9.29 -19.23
CA ILE A 153 16.23 -8.45 -19.78
C ILE A 153 15.22 -9.30 -20.57
N GLU A 154 15.65 -10.44 -21.10
CA GLU A 154 14.86 -11.50 -21.73
C GLU A 154 13.65 -11.96 -20.90
N GLN A 155 13.72 -12.00 -19.57
CA GLN A 155 12.57 -12.46 -18.78
C GLN A 155 11.48 -11.39 -18.65
N ILE A 156 11.82 -10.10 -18.62
CA ILE A 156 10.82 -9.03 -18.55
C ILE A 156 9.96 -9.02 -19.82
N PHE A 157 10.54 -9.30 -20.99
CA PHE A 157 9.79 -9.48 -22.23
C PHE A 157 8.95 -10.77 -22.23
N PHE A 158 9.42 -11.84 -21.59
CA PHE A 158 8.62 -13.05 -21.38
C PHE A 158 7.41 -12.81 -20.45
N TRP A 159 7.56 -11.96 -19.42
CA TRP A 159 6.48 -11.57 -18.51
C TRP A 159 5.49 -10.56 -19.10
N LEU A 160 5.94 -9.70 -20.01
CA LEU A 160 5.08 -8.73 -20.73
C LEU A 160 4.45 -9.31 -22.01
N GLY A 161 5.03 -10.38 -22.58
CA GLY A 161 4.59 -11.01 -23.83
C GLY A 161 3.52 -12.11 -23.67
N ALA A 162 3.06 -12.41 -22.46
CA ALA A 162 2.02 -13.43 -22.22
C ALA A 162 0.58 -12.91 -22.34
N PHE A 163 0.38 -11.67 -22.82
CA PHE A 163 -0.93 -11.06 -23.06
C PHE A 163 -1.08 -10.48 -24.49
N ALA A 164 -0.43 -11.11 -25.47
CA ALA A 164 -0.70 -10.90 -26.90
C ALA A 164 -1.27 -12.16 -27.53
#